data_AF-A0A7S2M1S0-F1
#
_entry.id   AF-A0A7S2M1S0-F1
#
_cell.length_a   1.000
_cell.length_b   1.000
_cell.length_c   1.000
_cell.angle_alpha   90.00
_cell.angle_beta   90.00
_cell.angle_gamma   90.00
#
_symmetry.space_group_name_H-M   'P 1'
#
loop_
_entity.id
_entity.type
_entity.pdbx_description
1 polymer ?
#
loop_
_entity_poly.entity_id
_entity_poly.type
_entity_poly.pdbx_seq_one_letter_code
_entity_poly.pdbx_strand_id
1 'polypeptide(L)'
;PMRSLAAGWESTLLIDSAGSLWGGGSNRGGCLSEEDGEAPRRLTRLDLAELDGVPFEAAQAGRDHALAVLEGGRAVVSWGPSNEFGQLGHGSAQAAKVRPGVVLLSGVAVKQVACGEFHSLILTVQGEVFAFGSNTHGALGTGRRDPLEQAQKVNAQHLRGVPVRGIAA
;
A
#
# COMPACT_ATOMS: atom_id res chain seq x y z
N PRO A 1 13.36 -11.04 14.82
CA PRO A 1 14.03 -9.87 14.20
C PRO A 1 13.04 -9.14 13.29
N MET A 2 13.26 -7.87 12.98
CA MET A 2 12.39 -7.12 12.06
C MET A 2 12.78 -7.39 10.60
N ARG A 3 11.81 -7.65 9.72
CA ARG A 3 12.05 -7.89 8.28
C ARG A 3 11.68 -6.70 7.38
N SER A 4 10.71 -5.89 7.77
CA SER A 4 10.33 -4.66 7.06
C SER A 4 9.94 -3.56 8.04
N LEU A 5 10.18 -2.30 7.63
CA LEU A 5 9.75 -1.10 8.32
C LEU A 5 9.16 -0.11 7.31
N ALA A 6 8.14 0.62 7.72
CA ALA A 6 7.63 1.78 6.99
C ALA A 6 7.28 2.91 7.95
N ALA A 7 7.62 4.13 7.55
CA ALA A 7 7.21 5.35 8.21
C ALA A 7 6.23 6.08 7.29
N GLY A 8 4.96 6.16 7.71
CA GLY A 8 3.96 7.01 7.09
C GLY A 8 3.98 8.41 7.70
N TRP A 9 3.01 9.24 7.32
CA TRP A 9 2.91 10.62 7.81
C TRP A 9 2.69 10.69 9.32
N GLU A 10 1.78 9.85 9.83
CA GLU A 10 1.42 9.78 11.25
C GLU A 10 1.41 8.34 11.78
N SER A 11 1.92 7.38 11.00
CA SER A 11 1.90 5.97 11.31
C SER A 11 3.28 5.33 11.14
N THR A 12 3.54 4.29 11.91
CA THR A 12 4.70 3.41 11.73
C THR A 12 4.17 2.00 11.54
N LEU A 13 4.62 1.32 10.49
CA LEU A 13 4.32 -0.09 10.24
C LEU A 13 5.60 -0.92 10.30
N LEU A 14 5.48 -2.10 10.85
CA LEU A 14 6.60 -3.00 11.12
C LEU A 14 6.17 -4.43 10.82
N ILE A 15 7.05 -5.22 10.21
CA ILE A 15 6.80 -6.64 9.97
C ILE A 15 7.90 -7.47 10.61
N ASP A 16 7.54 -8.35 11.55
CA ASP A 16 8.51 -9.22 12.21
C ASP A 16 8.91 -10.44 11.35
N SER A 17 9.86 -11.22 11.85
CA SER A 17 10.38 -12.41 11.16
C SER A 17 9.36 -13.53 11.00
N ALA A 18 8.25 -13.51 11.75
CA ALA A 18 7.13 -14.44 11.58
C ALA A 18 6.11 -13.92 10.54
N GLY A 19 6.32 -12.72 9.99
CA GLY A 19 5.40 -12.10 9.05
C GLY A 19 4.20 -11.41 9.71
N SER A 20 4.20 -11.21 11.03
CA SER A 20 3.14 -10.45 11.68
C SER A 20 3.31 -8.96 11.41
N LEU A 21 2.20 -8.29 11.10
CA LEU A 21 2.15 -6.85 10.92
C LEU A 21 1.89 -6.15 12.26
N TRP A 22 2.68 -5.12 12.53
CA TRP A 22 2.59 -4.27 13.71
C TRP A 22 2.41 -2.82 13.26
N GLY A 23 1.65 -2.05 14.03
CA GLY A 23 1.40 -0.64 13.73
C GLY A 23 1.31 0.21 14.98
N GLY A 24 1.69 1.47 14.86
CA GLY A 24 1.57 2.50 15.89
C GLY A 24 1.38 3.87 15.28
N GLY A 25 1.01 4.86 16.11
CA GLY A 25 0.69 6.21 15.68
C GLY A 25 -0.82 6.47 15.57
N SER A 26 -1.22 7.28 14.59
CA SER A 26 -2.62 7.68 14.39
C SER A 26 -3.53 6.49 14.07
N ASN A 27 -4.63 6.34 14.80
CA ASN A 27 -5.71 5.41 14.48
C ASN A 27 -6.88 6.10 13.79
N ARG A 28 -6.62 7.20 13.06
CA ARG A 28 -7.65 7.92 12.32
C ARG A 28 -8.44 6.95 11.44
N GLY A 29 -9.78 7.02 11.56
CA GLY A 29 -10.69 6.16 10.80
C GLY A 29 -10.65 4.68 11.17
N GLY A 30 -10.00 4.27 12.27
CA GLY A 30 -9.92 2.86 12.70
C GLY A 30 -9.07 2.00 11.77
N CYS A 31 -7.92 2.51 11.34
CA CYS A 31 -7.02 1.86 10.37
C CYS A 31 -5.88 1.05 11.02
N LEU A 32 -5.73 1.13 12.34
CA LEU A 32 -4.84 0.27 13.13
C LEU A 32 -5.65 -0.70 14.03
N SER A 33 -6.84 -0.31 14.48
CA SER A 33 -7.75 -1.16 15.26
C SER A 33 -9.21 -0.73 15.11
N GLU A 34 -10.15 -1.66 15.35
CA GLU A 34 -11.59 -1.34 15.43
C GLU A 34 -11.96 -0.47 16.65
N GLU A 35 -11.09 -0.38 17.67
CA GLU A 35 -11.31 0.48 18.83
C GLU A 35 -11.30 1.97 18.45
N ASP A 36 -12.44 2.63 18.63
CA ASP A 36 -12.58 4.08 18.47
C ASP A 36 -11.70 4.86 19.47
N GLY A 37 -11.06 5.93 18.98
CA GLY A 37 -10.27 6.83 19.80
C GLY A 37 -9.19 7.57 19.02
N GLU A 38 -9.07 8.87 19.28
CA GLU A 38 -8.05 9.76 18.69
C GLU A 38 -6.67 9.64 19.35
N ALA A 39 -6.56 8.82 20.42
CA ALA A 39 -5.30 8.63 21.11
C ALA A 39 -4.31 7.85 20.22
N PRO A 40 -3.04 8.31 20.13
CA PRO A 40 -2.03 7.59 19.38
C PRO A 40 -1.83 6.19 19.96
N ARG A 41 -1.77 5.19 19.08
CA ARG A 41 -1.58 3.80 19.46
C ARG A 41 -0.10 3.53 19.66
N ARG A 42 0.21 2.84 20.77
CA ARG A 42 1.51 2.18 20.92
C ARG A 42 1.66 1.15 19.81
N LEU A 43 2.91 0.81 19.50
CA LEU A 43 3.19 -0.28 18.58
C LEU A 43 2.53 -1.56 19.08
N THR A 44 1.53 -2.03 18.34
CA THR A 44 0.76 -3.24 18.64
C THR A 44 0.66 -4.09 17.39
N ARG A 45 0.41 -5.39 17.57
CA ARG A 45 0.10 -6.27 16.45
C ARG A 45 -1.23 -5.83 15.84
N LEU A 46 -1.27 -5.66 14.53
CA LEU A 46 -2.49 -5.33 13.81
C LEU A 46 -3.26 -6.61 13.52
N ASP A 47 -4.55 -6.59 13.82
CA ASP A 47 -5.49 -7.62 13.45
C ASP A 47 -6.30 -7.11 12.26
N LEU A 48 -5.81 -7.40 11.06
CA LEU A 48 -6.53 -7.08 9.83
C LEU A 48 -7.51 -8.20 9.57
N ALA A 49 -8.80 -7.86 9.63
CA ALA A 49 -9.87 -8.82 9.48
C ALA A 49 -9.72 -9.61 8.17
N GLU A 50 -10.01 -10.92 8.25
CA GLU A 50 -9.88 -11.88 7.14
C GLU A 50 -8.42 -12.18 6.72
N LEU A 51 -7.43 -11.62 7.41
CA LEU A 51 -5.99 -11.90 7.22
C LEU A 51 -5.33 -12.46 8.48
N ASP A 52 -6.10 -13.02 9.42
CA ASP A 52 -5.51 -13.70 10.58
C ASP A 52 -4.67 -14.91 10.13
N GLY A 53 -3.49 -15.05 10.72
CA GLY A 53 -2.49 -16.05 10.33
C GLY A 53 -1.87 -15.87 8.94
N VAL A 54 -2.21 -14.81 8.19
CA VAL A 54 -1.63 -14.53 6.88
C VAL A 54 -0.34 -13.71 7.03
N PRO A 55 0.84 -14.24 6.64
CA PRO A 55 2.10 -13.52 6.78
C PRO A 55 2.27 -12.43 5.71
N PHE A 56 2.82 -11.28 6.12
CA PHE A 56 3.12 -10.13 5.26
C PHE A 56 4.62 -9.96 5.05
N GLU A 57 5.09 -9.72 3.84
CA GLU A 57 6.53 -9.62 3.53
C GLU A 57 7.05 -8.18 3.61
N ALA A 58 6.27 -7.23 3.11
CA ALA A 58 6.61 -5.80 3.07
C ALA A 58 5.38 -4.95 3.34
N ALA A 59 5.57 -3.76 3.90
CA ALA A 59 4.52 -2.75 4.04
C ALA A 59 5.08 -1.37 3.73
N GLN A 60 4.23 -0.46 3.29
CA GLN A 60 4.50 0.96 3.11
C GLN A 60 3.27 1.77 3.54
N ALA A 61 3.49 3.02 3.96
CA ALA A 61 2.44 3.91 4.42
C ALA A 61 2.63 5.29 3.79
N GLY A 62 1.53 5.85 3.28
CA GLY A 62 1.45 7.23 2.82
C GLY A 62 0.85 8.13 3.89
N ARG A 63 0.17 9.20 3.46
CA ARG A 63 -0.54 10.11 4.39
C ARG A 63 -1.80 9.48 4.96
N ASP A 64 -2.68 9.01 4.08
CA ASP A 64 -3.99 8.46 4.45
C ASP A 64 -4.23 7.05 3.90
N HIS A 65 -3.16 6.27 3.70
CA HIS A 65 -3.25 4.88 3.29
C HIS A 65 -2.00 4.07 3.64
N ALA A 66 -2.15 2.75 3.64
CA ALA A 66 -1.08 1.79 3.76
C ALA A 66 -1.27 0.68 2.73
N LEU A 67 -0.14 0.15 2.24
CA LEU A 67 -0.07 -1.03 1.38
C LEU A 67 0.74 -2.10 2.12
N ALA A 68 0.33 -3.35 2.00
CA ALA A 68 1.12 -4.49 2.44
C ALA A 68 1.14 -5.58 1.37
N VAL A 69 2.31 -6.21 1.21
CA VAL A 69 2.54 -7.36 0.34
C VAL A 69 2.38 -8.63 1.17
N LEU A 70 1.52 -9.54 0.73
CA LEU A 70 1.42 -10.86 1.33
C LEU A 70 2.65 -11.71 0.99
N GLU A 71 3.03 -12.62 1.88
CA GLU A 71 4.21 -13.48 1.72
C GLU A 71 4.23 -14.22 0.37
N GLY A 72 5.41 -14.19 -0.27
CA GLY A 72 5.64 -14.75 -1.59
C GLY A 72 5.21 -13.81 -2.72
N GLY A 73 4.92 -12.54 -2.42
CA GLY A 73 4.49 -11.55 -3.40
C GLY A 73 3.12 -11.83 -4.02
N ARG A 74 2.29 -12.67 -3.38
CA ARG A 74 1.08 -13.22 -4.00
C ARG A 74 -0.09 -12.24 -4.17
N ALA A 75 -0.14 -11.21 -3.34
CA ALA A 75 -1.15 -10.17 -3.40
C ALA A 75 -0.66 -8.90 -2.69
N VAL A 76 -1.28 -7.78 -3.02
CA VAL A 76 -1.17 -6.52 -2.27
C VAL A 76 -2.53 -6.22 -1.69
N VAL A 77 -2.55 -5.89 -0.41
CA VAL A 77 -3.72 -5.36 0.27
C VAL A 77 -3.48 -3.92 0.65
N SER A 78 -4.54 -3.12 0.66
CA SER A 78 -4.46 -1.73 1.06
C SER A 78 -5.64 -1.32 1.94
N TRP A 79 -5.37 -0.35 2.82
CA TRP A 79 -6.36 0.22 3.73
C TRP A 79 -5.96 1.65 4.10
N GLY A 80 -6.91 2.42 4.59
CA GLY A 80 -6.71 3.81 4.98
C GLY A 80 -8.03 4.52 5.26
N PRO A 81 -7.97 5.64 6.01
CA PRO A 81 -9.16 6.41 6.38
C PRO A 81 -9.79 7.16 5.19
N SER A 82 -9.06 7.33 4.09
CA SER A 82 -9.53 7.99 2.87
C SER A 82 -9.14 7.20 1.63
N ASN A 83 -9.96 7.29 0.60
CA ASN A 83 -9.68 6.78 -0.74
C ASN A 83 -10.21 7.75 -1.81
N GLU A 84 -10.33 9.04 -1.48
CA GLU A 84 -10.92 10.06 -2.35
C GLU A 84 -10.18 10.27 -3.67
N PHE A 85 -8.88 9.90 -3.72
CA PHE A 85 -8.06 9.98 -4.92
C PHE A 85 -7.81 8.61 -5.55
N GLY A 86 -8.41 7.54 -5.02
CA GLY A 86 -8.15 6.17 -5.49
C GLY A 86 -6.87 5.53 -4.95
N GLN A 87 -6.25 6.10 -3.90
CA GLN A 87 -4.97 5.66 -3.35
C GLN A 87 -4.98 4.25 -2.75
N LEU A 88 -6.15 3.61 -2.62
CA LEU A 88 -6.28 2.20 -2.24
C LEU A 88 -6.27 1.25 -3.45
N GLY A 89 -6.60 1.72 -4.65
CA GLY A 89 -6.49 0.90 -5.87
C GLY A 89 -7.60 -0.14 -6.06
N HIS A 90 -8.72 -0.01 -5.35
CA HIS A 90 -9.84 -0.96 -5.36
C HIS A 90 -10.87 -0.74 -6.49
N GLY A 91 -10.64 0.21 -7.39
CA GLY A 91 -11.60 0.59 -8.43
C GLY A 91 -12.83 1.33 -7.89
N SER A 92 -12.71 1.96 -6.73
CA SER A 92 -13.72 2.83 -6.13
C SER A 92 -13.06 3.92 -5.29
N ALA A 93 -13.82 4.94 -4.91
CA ALA A 93 -13.41 5.99 -3.98
C ALA A 93 -13.72 5.67 -2.50
N GLN A 94 -14.14 4.44 -2.17
CA GLN A 94 -14.53 4.07 -0.81
C GLN A 94 -13.29 3.74 0.04
N ALA A 95 -13.26 4.27 1.27
CA ALA A 95 -12.24 3.95 2.24
C ALA A 95 -12.34 2.49 2.72
N ALA A 96 -11.23 1.92 3.16
CA ALA A 96 -11.16 0.59 3.75
C ALA A 96 -10.43 0.69 5.09
N LYS A 97 -11.08 0.30 6.19
CA LYS A 97 -10.49 0.35 7.54
C LYS A 97 -9.62 -0.88 7.79
N VAL A 98 -9.62 -1.46 8.99
CA VAL A 98 -8.97 -2.75 9.30
C VAL A 98 -9.50 -3.97 8.53
N ARG A 99 -10.48 -3.79 7.64
CA ARG A 99 -10.83 -4.75 6.57
C ARG A 99 -10.17 -4.28 5.29
N PRO A 100 -8.90 -4.64 5.04
CA PRO A 100 -8.18 -4.16 3.87
C PRO A 100 -8.76 -4.78 2.60
N GLY A 101 -8.77 -4.00 1.52
CA GLY A 101 -9.15 -4.52 0.21
C GLY A 101 -7.95 -5.11 -0.52
N VAL A 102 -8.22 -5.97 -1.50
CA VAL A 102 -7.19 -6.52 -2.38
C VAL A 102 -7.00 -5.58 -3.57
N VAL A 103 -5.76 -5.16 -3.80
CA VAL A 103 -5.39 -4.47 -5.04
C VAL A 103 -5.36 -5.50 -6.15
N LEU A 104 -6.27 -5.37 -7.12
CA LEU A 104 -6.43 -6.34 -8.19
C LEU A 104 -5.26 -6.30 -9.19
N LEU A 105 -4.40 -7.32 -9.11
CA LEU A 105 -3.22 -7.50 -9.94
C LEU A 105 -3.23 -8.93 -10.51
N SER A 106 -3.93 -9.13 -11.63
CA SER A 106 -4.18 -10.46 -12.19
C SER A 106 -2.89 -11.24 -12.50
N GLY A 107 -2.58 -12.26 -11.69
CA GLY A 107 -1.52 -13.24 -11.95
C GLY A 107 -0.09 -12.70 -11.90
N VAL A 108 0.15 -11.55 -11.26
CA VAL A 108 1.47 -10.94 -11.14
C VAL A 108 2.03 -11.06 -9.72
N ALA A 109 3.30 -11.44 -9.61
CA ALA A 109 3.99 -11.52 -8.33
C ALA A 109 4.63 -10.17 -8.00
N VAL A 110 4.40 -9.69 -6.80
CA VAL A 110 4.84 -8.38 -6.32
C VAL A 110 6.18 -8.50 -5.62
N LYS A 111 7.09 -7.58 -5.98
CA LYS A 111 8.42 -7.45 -5.39
C LYS A 111 8.48 -6.33 -4.36
N GLN A 112 7.83 -5.21 -4.64
CA GLN A 112 7.92 -4.01 -3.80
C GLN A 112 6.64 -3.18 -3.95
N VAL A 113 6.29 -2.46 -2.88
CA VAL A 113 5.28 -1.39 -2.88
C VAL A 113 5.93 -0.08 -2.40
N ALA A 114 5.36 1.05 -2.78
CA ALA A 114 5.74 2.38 -2.28
C ALA A 114 4.50 3.27 -2.20
N CYS A 115 4.46 4.13 -1.19
CA CYS A 115 3.37 5.09 -0.97
C CYS A 115 3.95 6.49 -0.91
N GLY A 116 3.45 7.40 -1.74
CA GLY A 116 3.64 8.83 -1.56
C GLY A 116 2.55 9.39 -0.66
N GLU A 117 2.31 10.71 -0.73
CA GLU A 117 1.27 11.35 0.08
C GLU A 117 -0.12 10.73 -0.18
N PHE A 118 -0.53 10.72 -1.45
CA PHE A 118 -1.85 10.23 -1.90
C PHE A 118 -1.78 9.33 -3.15
N HIS A 119 -0.61 8.79 -3.47
CA HIS A 119 -0.44 7.88 -4.60
C HIS A 119 0.38 6.67 -4.20
N SER A 120 0.24 5.61 -4.97
CA SER A 120 0.82 4.30 -4.70
C SER A 120 1.47 3.72 -5.94
N LEU A 121 2.57 3.00 -5.73
CA LEU A 121 3.32 2.29 -6.74
C LEU A 121 3.50 0.84 -6.33
N ILE A 122 3.47 -0.07 -7.31
CA ILE A 122 3.76 -1.49 -7.15
C ILE A 122 4.76 -1.91 -8.21
N LEU A 123 5.82 -2.59 -7.79
CA LEU A 123 6.81 -3.20 -8.68
C LEU A 123 6.64 -4.71 -8.67
N THR A 124 6.45 -5.31 -9.84
CA THR A 124 6.40 -6.77 -9.99
C THR A 124 7.80 -7.38 -10.06
N VAL A 125 7.89 -8.70 -9.84
CA VAL A 125 9.16 -9.44 -10.02
C VAL A 125 9.65 -9.40 -11.48
N GLN A 126 8.74 -9.20 -12.43
CA GLN A 126 9.04 -9.02 -13.85
C GLN A 126 9.54 -7.60 -14.19
N GLY A 127 9.60 -6.70 -13.21
CA GLY A 127 10.05 -5.31 -13.41
C GLY A 127 8.97 -4.39 -13.96
N GLU A 128 7.70 -4.78 -13.89
CA GLU A 128 6.58 -3.94 -14.30
C GLU A 128 6.16 -3.03 -13.15
N VAL A 129 5.83 -1.77 -13.46
CA VAL A 129 5.35 -0.80 -12.49
C VAL A 129 3.86 -0.59 -12.69
N PHE A 130 3.10 -0.68 -11.60
CA PHE A 130 1.70 -0.28 -11.53
C PHE A 130 1.58 0.96 -10.66
N ALA A 131 0.66 1.84 -11.00
CA ALA A 131 0.43 3.09 -10.27
C ALA A 131 -1.07 3.33 -10.07
N PHE A 132 -1.44 3.96 -8.95
CA PHE A 132 -2.80 4.38 -8.62
C PHE A 132 -2.81 5.50 -7.57
N GLY A 133 -3.96 6.14 -7.39
CA GLY A 133 -4.14 7.27 -6.49
C GLY A 133 -4.11 8.63 -7.19
N SER A 134 -3.75 9.66 -6.42
CA SER A 134 -3.70 11.04 -6.87
C SER A 134 -2.69 11.24 -7.99
N ASN A 135 -3.09 11.99 -9.01
CA ASN A 135 -2.27 12.24 -10.18
C ASN A 135 -2.29 13.71 -10.61
N THR A 136 -2.71 14.62 -9.72
CA THR A 136 -2.84 16.06 -10.03
C THR A 136 -1.52 16.69 -10.50
N HIS A 137 -0.39 16.13 -10.06
CA HIS A 137 0.97 16.53 -10.45
C HIS A 137 1.59 15.65 -11.55
N GLY A 138 0.88 14.65 -12.08
CA GLY A 138 1.41 13.68 -13.03
C GLY A 138 2.29 12.58 -12.41
N ALA A 139 2.22 12.39 -11.09
CA ALA A 139 3.07 11.46 -10.32
C ALA A 139 2.92 9.99 -10.74
N LEU A 140 1.80 9.60 -11.34
CA LEU A 140 1.59 8.22 -11.80
C LEU A 140 2.34 7.89 -13.11
N GLY A 141 2.92 8.88 -13.78
CA GLY A 141 3.71 8.65 -15.00
C GLY A 141 2.89 8.15 -16.20
N THR A 142 1.57 8.35 -16.20
CA THR A 142 0.65 7.85 -17.25
C THR A 142 0.51 8.80 -18.45
N GLY A 143 1.20 9.95 -18.43
CA GLY A 143 1.05 11.02 -19.43
C GLY A 143 -0.25 11.84 -19.28
N ARG A 144 -1.03 11.59 -18.21
CA ARG A 144 -2.27 12.30 -17.88
C ARG A 144 -2.21 12.80 -16.43
N ARG A 145 -3.21 13.59 -16.03
CA ARG A 145 -3.35 14.13 -14.65
C ARG A 145 -4.59 13.63 -13.91
N ASP A 146 -5.39 12.77 -14.54
CA ASP A 146 -6.54 12.16 -13.89
C ASP A 146 -6.09 11.13 -12.84
N PRO A 147 -6.74 11.07 -11.67
CA PRO A 147 -6.46 10.04 -10.68
C PRO A 147 -6.80 8.65 -11.23
N LEU A 148 -6.21 7.63 -10.62
CA LEU A 148 -6.50 6.23 -10.96
C LEU A 148 -7.03 5.50 -9.73
N GLU A 149 -8.30 5.11 -9.76
CA GLU A 149 -8.94 4.37 -8.66
C GLU A 149 -8.59 2.89 -8.61
N GLN A 150 -8.08 2.34 -9.72
CA GLN A 150 -7.58 0.98 -9.82
C GLN A 150 -6.12 1.01 -10.24
N ALA A 151 -5.33 0.07 -9.74
CA ALA A 151 -3.95 -0.11 -10.18
C ALA A 151 -3.89 -0.34 -11.70
N GLN A 152 -3.13 0.51 -12.40
CA GLN A 152 -2.87 0.35 -13.83
C GLN A 152 -1.38 0.26 -14.09
N LYS A 153 -1.01 -0.60 -15.04
CA LYS A 153 0.37 -0.73 -15.50
C LYS A 153 0.82 0.58 -16.15
N VAL A 154 1.92 1.14 -15.67
CA VAL A 154 2.54 2.34 -16.24
C VAL A 154 3.18 1.99 -17.57
N ASN A 155 2.87 2.77 -18.61
CA ASN A 155 3.48 2.61 -19.92
C ASN A 155 4.93 3.13 -19.90
N ALA A 156 5.85 2.25 -19.56
CA ALA A 156 7.29 2.52 -19.51
C ALA A 156 8.01 2.29 -20.85
N GLN A 157 7.35 2.45 -22.01
CA GLN A 157 7.99 2.27 -23.32
C GLN A 157 9.24 3.14 -23.54
N HIS A 158 9.32 4.29 -22.87
CA HIS A 158 10.49 5.17 -22.90
C HIS A 158 11.68 4.62 -22.09
N LEU A 159 11.45 3.63 -21.21
CA LEU A 159 12.46 2.93 -20.42
C LEU A 159 12.94 1.63 -21.09
N ARG A 160 12.76 1.46 -22.40
CA ARG A 160 13.20 0.25 -23.13
C ARG A 160 14.67 -0.06 -22.84
N GLY A 161 14.92 -1.27 -22.34
CA GLY A 161 16.27 -1.74 -21.98
C GLY A 161 16.76 -1.29 -20.60
N VAL A 162 15.99 -0.50 -19.85
CA VAL A 162 16.32 -0.07 -18.49
C VAL A 162 15.52 -0.91 -17.49
N PRO A 163 16.15 -1.87 -16.79
CA PRO A 163 15.45 -2.69 -15.81
C PRO A 163 15.07 -1.85 -14.58
N VAL A 164 13.78 -1.79 -14.25
CA VAL A 164 13.33 -1.17 -12.99
C VAL A 164 13.68 -2.10 -11.84
N ARG A 165 14.59 -1.66 -10.96
CA ARG A 165 15.10 -2.46 -9.83
C ARG A 165 14.42 -2.16 -8.50
N GLY A 166 13.86 -0.97 -8.37
CA GLY A 166 13.14 -0.51 -7.19
C GLY A 166 12.24 0.68 -7.51
N ILE A 167 11.33 0.97 -6.58
CA ILE A 167 10.40 2.09 -6.60
C ILE A 167 10.45 2.86 -5.28
N ALA A 168 10.10 4.14 -5.31
CA ALA A 168 9.92 5.02 -4.17
C ALA A 168 8.91 6.12 -4.56
N ALA A 169 8.28 6.74 -3.57
CA ALA A 169 7.26 7.77 -3.75
C ALA A 169 7.30 8.79 -2.62
#